data_AF-A6QRM5-F1
#
_entry.id   AF-A6QRM5-F1
#
_cell.length_a   1.000
_cell.length_b   1.000
_cell.length_c   1.000
_cell.angle_alpha   90.00
_cell.angle_beta   90.00
_cell.angle_gamma   90.00
#
_symmetry.space_group_name_H-M   'P 1'
#
loop_
_entity.id
_entity.type
_entity.pdbx_description
1 polymer ?
#
loop_
_entity_poly.entity_id
_entity_poly.type
_entity_poly.pdbx_seq_one_letter_code
_entity_poly.pdbx_strand_id
1 'polypeptide(L)'
;MIYGISRHTLSRRYNGIQLSRKEASSTHCKNLSDSQEEQLLFHINQLSDRGFPCTPQILHNLIVEILKSPVGVKVPRFCQHHKDVIKSVYLQNIDQKRKIADNSTYFKHYFDLLQEKITKYNIEPANIYNFDEKGFLLGLIHTLKRIVSISSLKSGHTIDASQDGSREFITLLISICADGTSLPPALIYQGGIKKYARYLAGGF
;
A
#
# COMPACT_ATOMS: atom_id res chain seq x y z
N MET A 1 47.97 34.21 -14.96
CA MET A 1 47.46 33.05 -14.19
C MET A 1 45.98 32.87 -14.52
N ILE A 2 45.65 32.05 -15.51
CA ILE A 2 44.30 32.04 -16.14
C ILE A 2 43.27 31.22 -15.34
N TYR A 3 43.70 30.33 -14.44
CA TYR A 3 42.79 29.43 -13.70
C TYR A 3 42.91 29.48 -12.17
N GLY A 4 43.78 30.33 -11.60
CA GLY A 4 43.94 30.44 -10.14
C GLY A 4 44.42 29.16 -9.41
N ILE A 5 44.88 28.14 -10.14
CA ILE A 5 45.33 26.86 -9.57
C ILE A 5 46.83 26.94 -9.25
N SER A 6 47.21 26.52 -8.04
CA SER A 6 48.61 26.46 -7.60
C SER A 6 49.45 25.47 -8.43
N ARG A 7 50.67 25.86 -8.78
CA ARG A 7 51.66 25.01 -9.48
C ARG A 7 51.88 23.67 -8.78
N HIS A 8 51.80 23.66 -7.44
CA HIS A 8 52.03 22.46 -6.63
C HIS A 8 50.89 21.45 -6.80
N THR A 9 49.65 21.93 -6.93
CA THR A 9 48.49 21.07 -7.21
C THR A 9 48.61 20.43 -8.58
N LEU A 10 49.03 21.19 -9.60
CA LEU A 10 49.25 20.66 -10.96
C LEU A 10 50.38 19.63 -11.00
N SER A 11 51.51 19.92 -10.36
CA SER A 11 52.66 19.00 -10.30
C SER A 11 52.31 17.69 -9.58
N ARG A 12 51.58 17.74 -8.47
CA ARG A 12 51.14 16.53 -7.76
C ARG A 12 50.17 15.67 -8.57
N ARG A 13 49.26 16.30 -9.34
CA ARG A 13 48.36 15.58 -10.24
C ARG A 13 49.10 14.97 -11.43
N TYR A 14 50.06 15.70 -12.01
CA TYR A 14 50.90 15.20 -13.11
C TYR A 14 51.77 14.00 -12.67
N ASN A 15 52.32 14.06 -11.46
CA ASN A 15 53.12 12.97 -10.88
C ASN A 15 52.28 11.82 -10.31
N GLY A 16 50.96 11.78 -10.52
CA GLY A 16 50.07 10.71 -10.03
C GLY A 16 49.90 10.65 -8.50
N ILE A 17 50.38 11.65 -7.77
CA ILE A 17 50.32 11.71 -6.30
C ILE A 17 48.89 12.05 -5.82
N GLN A 18 48.11 12.74 -6.66
CA GLN A 18 46.69 12.99 -6.40
C GLN A 18 45.81 11.98 -7.14
N LEU A 19 45.03 11.22 -6.37
CA LEU A 19 43.97 10.37 -6.90
C LEU A 19 42.91 11.18 -7.65
N SER A 20 42.22 10.55 -8.59
CA SER A 20 41.09 11.19 -9.24
C SER A 20 40.03 11.56 -8.20
N ARG A 21 39.21 12.58 -8.50
CA ARG A 21 38.15 13.01 -7.58
C ARG A 21 37.17 11.86 -7.25
N LYS A 22 36.94 10.96 -8.19
CA LYS A 22 36.07 9.79 -8.03
C LYS A 22 36.69 8.77 -7.06
N GLU A 23 37.97 8.44 -7.24
CA GLU A 23 38.69 7.54 -6.34
C GLU A 23 38.83 8.13 -4.95
N ALA A 24 39.25 9.39 -4.81
CA ALA A 24 39.38 10.05 -3.52
C ALA A 24 38.04 10.10 -2.74
N SER A 25 36.91 10.33 -3.43
CA SER A 25 35.59 10.26 -2.80
C SER A 25 35.19 8.86 -2.37
N SER A 26 35.53 7.82 -3.15
CA SER A 26 35.30 6.42 -2.79
C SER A 26 36.14 5.99 -1.59
N THR A 27 37.41 6.38 -1.52
CA THR A 27 38.34 5.96 -0.47
C THR A 27 38.22 6.76 0.83
N HIS A 28 37.87 8.04 0.77
CA HIS A 28 37.93 8.93 1.94
C HIS A 28 36.60 9.60 2.29
N CYS A 29 35.59 9.57 1.43
CA CYS A 29 34.31 10.25 1.67
C CYS A 29 33.10 9.32 1.77
N LYS A 30 33.27 8.01 1.55
CA LYS A 30 32.24 6.99 1.75
C LYS A 30 32.62 6.07 2.91
N ASN A 31 31.60 5.62 3.64
CA ASN A 31 31.78 4.61 4.69
C ASN A 31 31.86 3.19 4.10
N LEU A 32 31.13 2.93 3.00
CA LEU A 32 31.16 1.69 2.24
C LEU A 32 32.02 1.88 0.99
N SER A 33 32.84 0.88 0.66
CA SER A 33 33.51 0.84 -0.64
C SER A 33 32.50 0.58 -1.76
N ASP A 34 32.83 0.97 -2.99
CA ASP A 34 31.95 0.73 -4.15
C ASP A 34 31.61 -0.77 -4.32
N SER A 35 32.55 -1.68 -4.01
CA SER A 35 32.32 -3.13 -4.02
C SER A 35 31.37 -3.61 -2.92
N GLN A 36 31.41 -3.00 -1.73
CA GLN A 36 30.49 -3.31 -0.64
C GLN A 36 29.07 -2.81 -0.97
N GLU A 37 28.95 -1.62 -1.56
CA GLU A 37 27.66 -1.09 -2.02
C GLU A 37 27.05 -2.01 -3.09
N GLU A 38 27.84 -2.48 -4.05
CA GLU A 38 27.37 -3.39 -5.11
C GLU A 38 26.86 -4.72 -4.56
N GLN A 39 27.61 -5.35 -3.65
CA GLN A 39 27.17 -6.60 -3.00
C GLN A 39 25.91 -6.40 -2.15
N LEU A 40 25.81 -5.27 -1.46
CA LEU A 40 24.62 -4.94 -0.66
C LEU A 40 23.38 -4.75 -1.57
N LEU A 41 23.52 -4.06 -2.70
CA LEU A 41 22.43 -3.92 -3.68
C LEU A 41 22.01 -5.27 -4.26
N PHE A 42 22.97 -6.12 -4.62
CA PHE A 42 22.68 -7.48 -5.08
C PHE A 42 21.88 -8.27 -4.04
N HIS A 43 22.25 -8.17 -2.76
CA HIS A 43 21.55 -8.83 -1.67
C HIS A 43 20.12 -8.29 -1.46
N ILE A 44 19.92 -6.96 -1.53
CA ILE A 44 18.59 -6.33 -1.44
C ILE A 44 17.65 -6.83 -2.54
N ASN A 45 18.16 -6.96 -3.77
CA ASN A 45 17.39 -7.46 -4.90
C ASN A 45 16.98 -8.93 -4.68
N GLN A 46 17.92 -9.78 -4.26
CA GLN A 46 17.62 -11.19 -3.95
C GLN A 46 16.56 -11.37 -2.85
N LEU A 47 16.57 -10.49 -1.84
CA LEU A 47 15.55 -10.50 -0.79
C LEU A 47 14.18 -10.05 -1.32
N SER A 48 14.17 -9.04 -2.19
CA SER A 48 12.94 -8.54 -2.83
C SER A 48 12.30 -9.58 -3.75
N ASP A 49 13.11 -10.30 -4.54
CA ASP A 49 12.65 -11.36 -5.45
C ASP A 49 11.99 -12.53 -4.71
N ARG A 50 12.46 -12.81 -3.49
CA ARG A 50 11.86 -13.83 -2.60
C ARG A 50 10.61 -13.33 -1.87
N GLY A 51 10.20 -12.08 -2.10
CA GLY A 51 9.05 -11.47 -1.45
C GLY A 51 9.32 -10.97 -0.03
N PHE A 52 10.58 -10.73 0.32
CA PHE A 52 11.02 -10.19 1.61
C PHE A 52 11.72 -8.82 1.42
N PRO A 53 10.99 -7.77 1.01
CA PRO A 53 11.59 -6.46 0.82
C PRO A 53 12.18 -5.92 2.14
N CYS A 54 13.41 -5.42 2.08
CA CYS A 54 14.12 -4.94 3.26
C CYS A 54 13.45 -3.70 3.85
N THR A 55 13.29 -3.69 5.18
CA THR A 55 12.95 -2.45 5.90
C THR A 55 14.19 -1.57 6.07
N PRO A 56 14.03 -0.26 6.32
CA PRO A 56 15.17 0.62 6.62
C PRO A 56 16.01 0.13 7.79
N GLN A 57 15.39 -0.52 8.78
CA GLN A 57 16.10 -1.09 9.93
C GLN A 57 16.95 -2.32 9.54
N ILE A 58 16.41 -3.22 8.71
CA ILE A 58 17.18 -4.38 8.21
C ILE A 58 18.37 -3.89 7.39
N LEU A 59 18.15 -2.90 6.51
CA LEU A 59 19.23 -2.31 5.71
C LEU A 59 20.31 -1.67 6.60
N HIS A 60 19.92 -0.94 7.64
CA HIS A 60 20.86 -0.41 8.62
C HIS A 60 21.69 -1.53 9.28
N ASN A 61 21.04 -2.61 9.71
CA ASN A 61 21.71 -3.73 10.36
C ASN A 61 22.73 -4.42 9.42
N LEU A 62 22.36 -4.64 8.16
CA LEU A 62 23.26 -5.20 7.15
C LEU A 62 24.50 -4.31 6.94
N ILE A 63 24.31 -2.99 6.92
CA ILE A 63 25.42 -2.05 6.77
C ILE A 63 26.34 -2.08 8.01
N VAL A 64 25.75 -2.11 9.21
CA VAL A 64 26.53 -2.24 10.46
C VAL A 64 27.30 -3.55 10.51
N GLU A 65 26.70 -4.65 10.03
CA GLU A 65 27.36 -5.96 9.94
C GLU A 65 28.57 -5.94 9.00
N ILE A 66 28.42 -5.31 7.82
CA ILE A 66 29.51 -5.14 6.85
C ILE A 66 30.63 -4.27 7.42
N LEU A 67 30.29 -3.18 8.13
CA LEU A 67 31.24 -2.21 8.67
C LEU A 67 31.83 -2.60 10.04
N LYS A 68 31.28 -3.64 10.69
CA LYS A 68 31.66 -4.13 12.03
C LYS A 68 31.77 -3.03 13.10
N SER A 69 31.07 -1.92 12.91
CA SER A 69 31.15 -0.74 13.77
C SER A 69 29.81 -0.01 13.80
N PRO A 70 29.45 0.61 14.93
CA PRO A 70 28.22 1.38 15.05
C PRO A 70 28.39 2.70 14.28
N VAL A 71 28.04 2.68 13.00
CA VAL A 71 28.11 3.86 12.14
C VAL A 71 26.74 4.52 12.10
N GLY A 72 26.70 5.86 12.17
CA GLY A 72 25.50 6.66 11.94
C GLY A 72 25.09 6.66 10.47
N VAL A 73 24.67 5.51 9.95
CA VAL A 73 24.32 5.34 8.54
C VAL A 73 22.96 5.94 8.27
N LYS A 74 22.94 6.96 7.41
CA LYS A 74 21.70 7.58 6.95
C LYS A 74 21.13 6.77 5.79
N VAL A 75 20.37 5.72 6.10
CA VAL A 75 19.67 4.87 5.12
C VAL A 75 18.92 5.66 4.03
N PRO A 76 18.21 6.77 4.33
CA PRO A 76 17.56 7.56 3.28
C PRO A 76 18.53 8.12 2.23
N ARG A 77 19.76 8.49 2.65
CA ARG A 77 20.79 9.00 1.74
C ARG A 77 21.32 7.88 0.83
N PHE A 78 21.45 6.67 1.36
CA PHE A 78 21.82 5.48 0.56
C PHE A 78 20.76 5.19 -0.52
N CYS A 79 19.48 5.17 -0.15
CA CYS A 79 18.38 5.00 -1.12
C CYS A 79 18.36 6.10 -2.17
N GLN A 80 18.68 7.35 -1.81
CA GLN A 80 18.76 8.46 -2.75
C GLN A 80 19.95 8.34 -3.71
N HIS A 81 21.09 7.84 -3.23
CA HIS A 81 22.29 7.63 -4.03
C HIS A 81 22.08 6.54 -5.10
N HIS A 82 21.33 5.49 -4.74
CA HIS A 82 21.04 4.35 -5.61
C HIS A 82 19.59 4.34 -6.12
N LYS A 83 18.98 5.52 -6.30
CA LYS A 83 17.58 5.68 -6.73
C LYS A 83 17.27 5.01 -8.07
N ASP A 84 18.29 4.77 -8.90
CA ASP A 84 18.16 4.13 -10.21
C ASP A 84 18.04 2.60 -10.08
N VAL A 85 18.38 2.03 -8.91
CA VAL A 85 18.36 0.58 -8.61
C VAL A 85 17.32 0.24 -7.54
N ILE A 86 17.21 1.06 -6.49
CA ILE A 86 16.34 0.80 -5.34
C ILE A 86 15.40 1.97 -5.06
N LYS A 87 14.15 1.66 -4.67
CA LYS A 87 13.13 2.65 -4.32
C LYS A 87 12.45 2.27 -3.00
N SER A 88 12.31 3.25 -2.11
CA SER A 88 11.49 3.08 -0.90
C SER A 88 10.02 3.28 -1.26
N VAL A 89 9.18 2.28 -0.97
CA VAL A 89 7.74 2.30 -1.25
C VAL A 89 7.00 1.81 0.00
N TYR A 90 5.85 2.42 0.29
CA TYR A 90 4.91 1.87 1.27
C TYR A 90 4.17 0.70 0.66
N LEU A 91 4.43 -0.51 1.15
CA LEU A 91 3.65 -1.67 0.77
C LEU A 91 2.33 -1.66 1.54
N GLN A 92 1.24 -1.96 0.85
CA GLN A 92 -0.02 -2.22 1.52
C GLN A 92 0.07 -3.57 2.22
N ASN A 93 -0.39 -3.62 3.47
CA ASN A 93 -0.46 -4.87 4.22
C ASN A 93 -1.50 -5.78 3.55
N ILE A 94 -1.02 -6.82 2.86
CA ILE A 94 -1.86 -7.95 2.47
C ILE A 94 -1.77 -8.96 3.60
N ASP A 95 -2.92 -9.39 4.12
CA ASP A 95 -2.98 -10.44 5.13
C ASP A 95 -2.27 -11.69 4.60
N GLN A 96 -1.33 -12.25 5.36
CA GLN A 96 -0.59 -13.45 4.96
C GLN A 96 -1.55 -14.61 4.64
N LYS A 97 -2.69 -14.70 5.33
CA LYS A 97 -3.73 -15.69 5.02
C LYS A 97 -4.31 -15.48 3.63
N ARG A 98 -4.49 -14.24 3.19
CA ARG A 98 -4.93 -13.93 1.81
C ARG A 98 -3.86 -14.31 0.80
N LYS A 99 -2.58 -14.02 1.08
CA LYS A 99 -1.48 -14.43 0.18
C LYS A 99 -1.34 -15.96 0.05
N ILE A 100 -1.58 -16.70 1.13
CA ILE A 100 -1.58 -18.17 1.12
C ILE A 100 -2.83 -18.72 0.42
N ALA A 101 -4.00 -18.08 0.62
CA ALA A 101 -5.23 -18.40 -0.07
C ALA A 101 -5.16 -18.08 -1.58
N ASP A 102 -4.38 -17.07 -1.96
CA ASP A 102 -4.01 -16.68 -3.34
C ASP A 102 -3.04 -17.68 -3.98
N ASN A 103 -3.34 -18.97 -3.88
CA ASN A 103 -2.58 -20.01 -4.56
C ASN A 103 -2.99 -20.07 -6.04
N SER A 104 -2.14 -19.51 -6.89
CA SER A 104 -2.34 -19.43 -8.34
C SER A 104 -2.77 -20.75 -8.99
N THR A 105 -2.33 -21.91 -8.48
CA THR A 105 -2.72 -23.21 -9.05
C THR A 105 -4.18 -23.53 -8.79
N TYR A 106 -4.70 -23.25 -7.60
CA TYR A 106 -6.11 -23.44 -7.27
C TYR A 106 -7.00 -22.49 -8.04
N PHE A 107 -6.59 -21.22 -8.20
CA PHE A 107 -7.32 -20.25 -9.03
C PHE A 107 -7.40 -20.72 -10.48
N LYS A 108 -6.28 -21.15 -11.05
CA LYS A 108 -6.25 -21.67 -12.42
C LYS A 108 -7.18 -22.88 -12.58
N HIS A 109 -7.05 -23.87 -11.69
CA HIS A 109 -7.90 -25.06 -11.71
C HIS A 109 -9.40 -24.73 -11.57
N TYR A 110 -9.75 -23.78 -10.71
CA TYR A 110 -11.14 -23.31 -10.56
C TYR A 110 -11.68 -22.71 -11.86
N PHE A 111 -10.93 -21.81 -12.51
CA PHE A 111 -11.37 -21.19 -13.76
C PHE A 111 -11.38 -22.16 -14.94
N ASP A 112 -10.44 -23.10 -15.01
CA ASP A 112 -10.42 -24.17 -16.01
C ASP A 112 -11.70 -25.02 -15.89
N LEU A 113 -12.07 -25.42 -14.66
CA LEU A 113 -13.30 -26.16 -14.38
C LEU A 113 -14.56 -25.34 -14.69
N LEU A 114 -14.57 -24.06 -14.33
CA LEU A 114 -15.68 -23.15 -14.62
C LEU A 114 -15.91 -23.05 -16.12
N GLN A 115 -14.85 -22.86 -16.90
CA GLN A 115 -14.91 -22.77 -18.37
C GLN A 115 -15.41 -24.07 -19.00
N GLU A 116 -14.98 -25.23 -18.47
CA GLU A 116 -15.49 -26.53 -18.90
C GLU A 116 -17.00 -26.64 -18.69
N LYS A 117 -17.52 -26.21 -17.52
CA LYS A 117 -18.97 -26.26 -17.23
C LYS A 117 -19.77 -25.27 -18.05
N ILE A 118 -19.28 -24.04 -18.22
CA ILE A 118 -19.91 -23.03 -19.09
C ILE A 118 -20.08 -23.59 -20.50
N THR A 119 -19.02 -24.21 -21.04
CA THR A 119 -19.04 -24.81 -22.38
C THR A 119 -19.96 -26.03 -22.44
N LYS A 120 -19.89 -26.92 -21.45
CA LYS A 120 -20.69 -28.17 -21.39
C LYS A 120 -22.19 -27.90 -21.35
N TYR A 121 -22.63 -26.90 -20.60
CA TYR A 121 -24.05 -26.57 -20.43
C TYR A 121 -24.51 -25.40 -21.30
N ASN A 122 -23.63 -24.88 -22.17
CA ASN A 122 -23.90 -23.71 -23.01
C ASN A 122 -24.47 -22.53 -22.22
N ILE A 123 -23.83 -22.19 -21.09
CA ILE A 123 -24.27 -21.11 -20.21
C ILE A 123 -23.97 -19.77 -20.89
N GLU A 124 -25.00 -19.02 -21.22
CA GLU A 124 -24.84 -17.70 -21.82
C GLU A 124 -24.29 -16.67 -20.82
N PRO A 125 -23.49 -15.68 -21.27
CA PRO A 125 -22.98 -14.60 -20.41
C PRO A 125 -24.08 -13.87 -19.63
N ALA A 126 -25.28 -13.72 -20.23
CA ALA A 126 -26.46 -13.10 -19.60
C ALA A 126 -26.96 -13.84 -18.35
N ASN A 127 -26.51 -15.09 -18.13
CA ASN A 127 -26.86 -15.93 -16.99
C ASN A 127 -25.73 -16.05 -15.95
N ILE A 128 -24.61 -15.34 -16.15
CA ILE A 128 -23.45 -15.37 -15.25
C ILE A 128 -23.42 -14.04 -14.49
N TYR A 129 -23.62 -14.10 -13.17
CA TYR A 129 -23.65 -12.91 -12.32
C TYR A 129 -22.59 -13.01 -11.24
N ASN A 130 -21.82 -11.94 -11.08
CA ASN A 130 -21.00 -11.73 -9.90
C ASN A 130 -21.79 -10.88 -8.90
N PHE A 131 -21.81 -11.29 -7.64
CA PHE A 131 -22.44 -10.57 -6.55
C PHE A 131 -21.38 -10.11 -5.56
N ASP A 132 -21.49 -8.87 -5.10
CA ASP A 132 -20.63 -8.33 -4.05
C ASP A 132 -21.44 -7.57 -3.00
N GLU A 133 -20.90 -7.57 -1.78
CA GLU A 133 -21.51 -6.97 -0.61
C GLU A 133 -20.67 -5.79 -0.10
N LYS A 134 -21.29 -4.63 0.04
CA LYS A 134 -20.68 -3.46 0.68
C LYS A 134 -21.45 -3.04 1.92
N GLY A 135 -20.85 -3.27 3.09
CA GLY A 135 -21.35 -2.75 4.36
C GLY A 135 -21.11 -1.26 4.53
N PHE A 136 -22.14 -0.55 4.96
CA PHE A 136 -22.14 0.84 5.39
C PHE A 136 -22.59 0.92 6.85
N LEU A 137 -21.86 1.71 7.63
CA LEU A 137 -22.23 2.05 9.00
C LEU A 137 -23.08 3.32 8.98
N LEU A 138 -24.38 3.20 9.24
CA LEU A 138 -25.18 4.37 9.57
C LEU A 138 -24.81 4.85 10.97
N GLY A 139 -24.73 6.16 11.13
CA GLY A 139 -24.40 6.79 12.41
C GLY A 139 -22.90 6.95 12.68
N LEU A 140 -21.97 6.50 11.82
CA LEU A 140 -20.55 6.86 11.95
C LEU A 140 -20.24 8.08 11.06
N ILE A 141 -20.36 9.28 11.62
CA ILE A 141 -19.87 10.49 10.95
C ILE A 141 -18.35 10.45 11.03
N HIS A 142 -17.69 10.00 9.96
CA HIS A 142 -16.28 10.31 9.78
C HIS A 142 -16.15 11.84 9.69
N THR A 143 -15.17 12.42 10.39
CA THR A 143 -14.79 13.83 10.27
C THR A 143 -14.32 14.10 8.84
N LEU A 144 -15.28 14.42 7.96
CA LEU A 144 -15.03 14.80 6.58
C LEU A 144 -15.13 16.32 6.46
N LYS A 145 -14.22 16.93 5.71
CA LYS A 145 -14.24 18.35 5.39
C LYS A 145 -15.52 18.67 4.63
N ARG A 146 -16.45 19.36 5.28
CA ARG A 146 -17.71 19.81 4.66
C ARG A 146 -17.64 21.30 4.34
N ILE A 147 -18.19 21.66 3.19
CA ILE A 147 -18.35 23.05 2.77
C ILE A 147 -19.68 23.53 3.38
N VAL A 148 -19.60 24.53 4.24
CA VAL A 148 -20.76 25.15 4.90
C VAL A 148 -20.79 26.65 4.60
N SER A 149 -21.98 27.25 4.63
CA SER A 149 -22.13 28.69 4.40
C SER A 149 -21.54 29.50 5.55
N ILE A 150 -20.86 30.60 5.20
CA ILE A 150 -20.20 31.50 6.17
C ILE A 150 -21.23 32.14 7.13
N SER A 151 -22.46 32.36 6.67
CA SER A 151 -23.57 32.88 7.48
C SER A 151 -24.01 31.89 8.57
N SER A 152 -24.11 30.60 8.27
CA SER A 152 -24.44 29.55 9.27
C SER A 152 -23.31 29.33 10.27
N LEU A 153 -22.07 29.58 9.89
CA LEU A 153 -20.92 29.46 10.81
C LEU A 153 -20.87 30.61 11.83
N LYS A 154 -21.35 31.79 11.45
CA LYS A 154 -21.39 32.99 12.30
C LYS A 154 -22.59 33.05 13.25
N SER A 155 -23.70 32.38 12.95
CA SER A 155 -24.93 32.44 13.75
C SER A 155 -24.87 31.58 15.03
N GLY A 156 -23.83 30.77 15.22
CA GLY A 156 -23.65 29.95 16.43
C GLY A 156 -24.73 28.88 16.63
N HIS A 157 -25.61 28.66 15.65
CA HIS A 157 -26.49 27.49 15.65
C HIS A 157 -25.61 26.25 15.51
N THR A 158 -25.45 25.54 16.62
CA THR A 158 -24.85 24.20 16.78
C THR A 158 -24.41 23.57 15.46
N ILE A 159 -23.13 23.75 15.11
CA ILE A 159 -22.45 22.95 14.08
C ILE A 159 -21.96 21.62 14.71
N ASP A 160 -22.68 21.16 15.73
CA ASP A 160 -22.53 19.80 16.21
C ASP A 160 -23.46 18.97 15.33
N ALA A 161 -22.85 18.15 14.48
CA ALA A 161 -23.59 17.09 13.82
C ALA A 161 -24.04 16.14 14.93
N SER A 162 -25.27 16.33 15.41
CA SER A 162 -25.88 15.46 16.41
C SER A 162 -25.85 14.04 15.85
N GLN A 163 -24.98 13.21 16.44
CA GLN A 163 -24.88 11.81 16.11
C GLN A 163 -25.96 11.11 16.93
N ASP A 164 -27.06 10.75 16.27
CA ASP A 164 -28.00 9.81 16.87
C ASP A 164 -27.23 8.49 17.15
N GLY A 165 -27.36 7.97 18.36
CA GLY A 165 -26.53 6.88 18.89
C GLY A 165 -26.80 5.51 18.25
N SER A 166 -27.59 5.46 17.18
CA SER A 166 -27.91 4.26 16.43
C SER A 166 -26.77 3.90 15.46
N ARG A 167 -26.10 2.77 15.75
CA ARG A 167 -25.08 2.15 14.88
C ARG A 167 -25.71 1.04 14.07
N GLU A 168 -26.57 1.41 13.12
CA GLU A 168 -27.20 0.43 12.25
C GLU A 168 -26.25 0.11 11.08
N PHE A 169 -25.97 -1.17 10.88
CA PHE A 169 -25.28 -1.63 9.67
C PHE A 169 -26.30 -1.82 8.55
N ILE A 170 -26.08 -1.15 7.43
CA ILE A 170 -26.79 -1.41 6.18
C ILE A 170 -25.80 -1.99 5.20
N THR A 171 -26.21 -3.05 4.53
CA THR A 171 -25.45 -3.68 3.47
C THR A 171 -26.06 -3.33 2.13
N LEU A 172 -25.24 -2.89 1.18
CA LEU A 172 -25.58 -2.78 -0.22
C LEU A 172 -25.12 -4.05 -0.95
N LEU A 173 -26.05 -4.74 -1.59
CA LEU A 173 -25.80 -5.89 -2.44
C LEU A 173 -25.87 -5.42 -3.90
N ILE A 174 -24.76 -5.60 -4.61
CA ILE A 174 -24.60 -5.19 -6.01
C ILE A 174 -24.35 -6.45 -6.82
N SER A 175 -24.89 -6.49 -8.04
CA SER A 175 -24.58 -7.57 -8.98
C SER A 175 -24.23 -7.01 -10.35
N ILE A 176 -23.28 -7.65 -11.01
CA ILE A 176 -22.87 -7.35 -12.39
C ILE A 176 -22.94 -8.66 -13.17
N CYS A 177 -23.61 -8.62 -14.31
CA CYS A 177 -23.70 -9.71 -15.26
C CYS A 177 -22.46 -9.73 -16.17
N ALA A 178 -22.07 -10.91 -16.66
CA ALA A 178 -20.95 -11.05 -17.58
C ALA A 178 -21.20 -10.41 -18.95
N ASP A 179 -22.44 -10.10 -19.30
CA ASP A 179 -22.80 -9.32 -20.49
C ASP A 179 -22.64 -7.79 -20.31
N GLY A 180 -22.27 -7.34 -19.11
CA GLY A 180 -22.08 -5.94 -18.75
C GLY A 180 -23.32 -5.24 -18.18
N THR A 181 -24.46 -5.93 -18.09
CA THR A 181 -25.65 -5.42 -17.40
C THR A 181 -25.54 -5.58 -15.88
N SER A 182 -26.41 -4.93 -15.11
CA SER A 182 -26.43 -5.02 -13.65
C SER A 182 -27.85 -5.14 -13.13
N LEU A 183 -28.10 -6.01 -12.15
CA LEU A 183 -29.38 -5.99 -11.45
C LEU A 183 -29.45 -4.74 -10.56
N PRO A 184 -30.66 -4.19 -10.32
CA PRO A 184 -30.84 -3.10 -9.36
C PRO A 184 -30.22 -3.46 -8.00
N PRO A 185 -29.46 -2.55 -7.38
CA PRO A 185 -28.83 -2.84 -6.11
C PRO A 185 -29.89 -3.02 -5.02
N ALA A 186 -29.64 -3.94 -4.09
CA ALA A 186 -30.52 -4.21 -2.96
C ALA A 186 -29.89 -3.71 -1.65
N LEU A 187 -30.72 -3.15 -0.76
CA LEU A 187 -30.30 -2.78 0.59
C LEU A 187 -30.79 -3.83 1.59
N ILE A 188 -29.86 -4.39 2.34
CA ILE A 188 -30.13 -5.32 3.43
C ILE A 188 -29.95 -4.55 4.74
N TYR A 189 -31.05 -4.43 5.47
CA TYR A 189 -31.06 -3.86 6.81
C TYR A 189 -30.75 -4.94 7.85
N GLN A 190 -30.18 -4.53 8.97
CA GLN A 190 -30.00 -5.42 10.12
C GLN A 190 -31.36 -6.00 10.55
N GLY A 191 -31.45 -7.33 10.65
CA GLY A 191 -32.68 -8.00 11.06
C GLY A 191 -33.08 -7.66 12.49
N GLY A 192 -34.32 -7.21 12.69
CA GLY A 192 -34.90 -7.00 14.03
C GLY A 192 -35.62 -8.24 14.56
N ILE A 193 -35.58 -8.46 15.88
CA ILE A 193 -36.42 -9.48 16.54
C ILE A 193 -37.88 -9.00 16.49
N LYS A 194 -38.76 -9.69 15.75
CA LYS A 194 -40.20 -9.44 15.81
C LYS A 194 -40.76 -9.85 17.18
N LYS A 195 -41.02 -8.89 18.08
CA LYS A 195 -41.93 -9.12 19.22
C LYS A 195 -43.37 -9.05 18.69
N TYR A 196 -44.02 -10.20 18.55
CA TYR A 196 -45.46 -10.25 18.25
C TYR A 196 -46.25 -9.77 19.48
N ALA A 197 -46.68 -8.50 19.47
CA ALA A 197 -47.66 -8.01 20.43
C ALA A 197 -49.07 -8.42 19.98
N ARG A 198 -49.70 -9.35 20.71
CA ARG A 198 -51.13 -9.64 20.59
C ARG A 198 -51.90 -8.49 21.23
N TYR A 199 -52.64 -7.72 20.42
CA TYR A 199 -53.66 -6.81 20.94
C TYR A 199 -54.90 -7.64 21.29
N LEU A 200 -55.17 -7.84 22.58
CA LEU A 200 -56.49 -8.24 23.04
C LEU A 200 -57.36 -6.98 23.14
N ALA A 201 -58.47 -6.99 22.41
CA ALA A 201 -59.49 -5.96 22.44
C ALA A 201 -60.18 -5.92 23.81
N GLY A 202 -60.28 -4.74 24.40
CA GLY A 202 -61.15 -4.44 25.54
C GLY A 202 -61.92 -3.16 25.20
N GLY A 203 -63.18 -3.31 24.81
CA GLY A 203 -64.11 -2.22 24.60
C GLY A 203 -64.61 -1.61 25.91
N PHE A 204 -64.96 -0.33 25.85
CA PHE A 204 -65.94 0.30 26.73
C PHE A 204 -67.32 0.12 26.12
#